data_AF-A0AAW2XXP8-F1
#
_entry.id   AF-A0AAW2XXP8-F1
#
_cell.length_a   1.000
_cell.length_b   1.000
_cell.length_c   1.000
_cell.angle_alpha   90.00
_cell.angle_beta   90.00
_cell.angle_gamma   90.00
#
_symmetry.space_group_name_H-M   'P 1'
#
loop_
_entity.id
_entity.type
_entity.pdbx_description
1 polymer ?
#
loop_
_entity_poly.entity_id
_entity_poly.type
_entity_poly.pdbx_seq_one_letter_code
_entity_poly.pdbx_strand_id
1 'polypeptide(L)'
;MAMTLSRTLPDLSKLEPLDGTNFKRWSQKLLIFFEQFDMDYVLFTDPPKTPHQTSDASTAIVTASQTETDRPNVEFKAKYEKDNKTVRDHLLNHMTNTLFDLFINQKSAKEIWNTLEMGYGGDDAGWKKYVVGKWLQFHMTDDKSIMDQVHEYKNLWQMC
;
A
#
# COMPACT_ATOMS: atom_id res chain seq x y z
N MET A 1 -17.54 25.87 16.04
CA MET A 1 -16.08 25.81 16.20
C MET A 1 -15.58 24.68 15.33
N ALA A 2 -14.87 24.97 14.23
CA ALA A 2 -14.30 23.94 13.38
C ALA A 2 -13.03 23.41 14.06
N MET A 3 -13.01 22.14 14.44
CA MET A 3 -11.79 21.50 14.89
C MET A 3 -10.89 21.28 13.67
N THR A 4 -9.90 22.15 13.51
CA THR A 4 -8.75 21.88 12.64
C THR A 4 -8.02 20.68 13.21
N LEU A 5 -8.35 19.48 12.72
CA LEU A 5 -7.55 18.29 12.94
C LEU A 5 -6.20 18.54 12.27
N SER A 6 -5.18 18.88 13.06
CA SER A 6 -3.80 18.91 12.58
C SER A 6 -3.43 17.49 12.17
N ARG A 7 -3.68 17.15 10.90
CA ARG A 7 -3.38 15.85 10.32
C ARG A 7 -1.85 15.71 10.31
N THR A 8 -1.29 15.14 11.38
CA THR A 8 0.13 14.85 11.49
C THR A 8 0.50 13.87 10.37
N LEU A 9 1.31 14.34 9.42
CA LEU A 9 1.81 13.55 8.31
C LEU A 9 2.46 12.25 8.81
N PRO A 10 2.16 11.08 8.20
CA PRO A 10 2.92 9.88 8.45
C PRO A 10 4.39 10.10 8.04
N ASP A 11 5.28 10.10 9.03
CA ASP A 11 6.71 10.18 8.79
C ASP A 11 7.22 8.83 8.28
N LEU A 12 7.35 8.72 6.95
CA LEU A 12 7.89 7.52 6.30
C LEU A 12 9.38 7.32 6.54
N SER A 13 10.13 8.31 7.04
CA SER A 13 11.55 8.13 7.36
C SER A 13 11.78 7.10 8.47
N LYS A 14 10.74 6.84 9.27
CA LYS A 14 10.72 5.86 10.37
C LYS A 14 9.92 4.60 10.02
N LEU A 15 9.56 4.41 8.74
CA LEU A 15 8.87 3.20 8.32
C LEU A 15 9.87 2.04 8.27
N GLU A 16 9.66 1.04 9.11
CA GLU A 16 10.40 -0.22 9.07
C GLU A 16 10.19 -0.90 7.71
N PRO A 17 11.26 -1.37 7.04
CA PRO A 17 11.13 -2.08 5.77
C PRO A 17 10.27 -3.34 5.89
N LEU A 18 9.58 -3.70 4.80
CA LEU A 18 8.83 -4.95 4.72
C LEU A 18 9.79 -6.15 4.77
N ASP A 19 9.66 -6.98 5.81
CA ASP A 19 10.45 -8.19 6.04
C ASP A 19 9.63 -9.49 5.91
N GLY A 20 8.34 -9.36 5.60
CA GLY A 20 7.39 -10.45 5.46
C GLY A 20 6.56 -10.78 6.71
N THR A 21 6.92 -10.25 7.88
CA THR A 21 6.15 -10.43 9.13
C THR A 21 5.33 -9.20 9.52
N ASN A 22 5.73 -8.03 9.02
CA ASN A 22 5.16 -6.74 9.38
C ASN A 22 4.20 -6.17 8.32
N PHE A 23 3.73 -6.97 7.35
CA PHE A 23 2.96 -6.52 6.19
C PHE A 23 1.77 -5.64 6.56
N LYS A 24 0.93 -6.02 7.52
CA LYS A 24 -0.25 -5.21 7.91
C LYS A 24 0.10 -3.81 8.41
N ARG A 25 1.14 -3.69 9.24
CA ARG A 25 1.59 -2.38 9.74
C ARG A 25 2.20 -1.55 8.61
N TRP A 26 3.03 -2.20 7.80
CA TRP A 26 3.71 -1.58 6.68
C TRP A 26 2.72 -1.07 5.62
N SER A 27 1.76 -1.91 5.22
CA SER A 27 0.76 -1.62 4.20
C SER A 27 -0.17 -0.49 4.63
N GLN A 28 -0.67 -0.52 5.88
CA GLN A 28 -1.53 0.54 6.41
C GLN A 28 -0.83 1.90 6.48
N LYS A 29 0.45 1.95 6.90
CA LYS A 29 1.21 3.20 6.93
C LYS A 29 1.40 3.79 5.52
N LEU A 30 1.69 2.96 4.53
CA LEU A 30 1.81 3.40 3.14
C LEU A 30 0.48 3.84 2.54
N LEU A 31 -0.62 3.13 2.82
CA LEU A 31 -1.96 3.53 2.36
C LEU A 31 -2.37 4.90 2.88
N ILE A 32 -2.22 5.14 4.19
CA ILE A 32 -2.53 6.45 4.80
C ILE A 32 -1.66 7.54 4.17
N PHE A 33 -0.39 7.24 3.88
CA PHE A 33 0.49 8.17 3.19
C PHE A 33 0.01 8.47 1.77
N PHE A 34 -0.33 7.46 0.95
CA PHE A 34 -0.78 7.68 -0.43
C PHE A 34 -2.15 8.36 -0.51
N GLU A 35 -3.08 8.05 0.41
CA GLU A 35 -4.38 8.72 0.51
C GLU A 35 -4.20 10.22 0.76
N GLN A 36 -3.20 10.60 1.58
CA GLN A 36 -2.91 12.00 1.82
C GLN A 36 -2.47 12.76 0.56
N PHE A 37 -1.87 12.07 -0.41
CA PHE A 37 -1.43 12.66 -1.67
C PHE A 37 -2.39 12.38 -2.84
N ASP A 38 -3.57 11.78 -2.59
CA ASP A 38 -4.53 11.39 -3.63
C ASP A 38 -3.89 10.47 -4.69
N MET A 39 -3.07 9.51 -4.23
CA MET A 39 -2.34 8.54 -5.06
C MET A 39 -2.70 7.08 -4.76
N ASP A 40 -3.48 6.80 -3.71
CA ASP A 40 -3.89 5.45 -3.31
C ASP A 40 -4.71 4.75 -4.39
N TYR A 41 -5.47 5.51 -5.18
CA TYR A 41 -6.25 5.01 -6.32
C TYR A 41 -5.42 4.18 -7.31
N VAL A 42 -4.11 4.45 -7.44
CA VAL A 42 -3.18 3.70 -8.29
C VAL A 42 -3.13 2.23 -7.92
N LEU A 43 -3.22 1.91 -6.62
CA LEU A 43 -3.11 0.54 -6.12
C LEU A 43 -4.34 -0.31 -6.45
N PHE A 44 -5.50 0.34 -6.65
CA PHE A 44 -6.78 -0.34 -6.82
C PHE A 44 -7.33 -0.25 -8.24
N THR A 45 -6.94 0.78 -8.99
CA THR A 45 -7.43 1.04 -10.35
C THR A 45 -6.56 0.39 -11.41
N ASP A 46 -7.18 -0.19 -12.43
CA ASP A 46 -6.44 -0.73 -13.57
C ASP A 46 -5.76 0.38 -14.38
N PRO A 47 -4.59 0.09 -14.98
CA PRO A 47 -3.93 1.04 -15.86
C PRO A 47 -4.85 1.51 -17.00
N PRO A 48 -4.81 2.80 -17.38
CA PRO A 48 -5.56 3.31 -18.50
C PRO A 48 -5.23 2.51 -19.77
N LYS A 49 -6.23 1.88 -20.38
CA LYS A 49 -6.04 1.10 -21.61
C LYS A 49 -5.55 2.02 -22.73
N THR A 50 -4.38 1.71 -23.28
CA THR A 50 -3.96 2.29 -24.56
C THR A 50 -4.90 1.83 -25.67
N PRO A 51 -5.32 2.70 -26.62
CA PRO A 51 -6.14 2.32 -27.78
C PRO A 51 -5.51 1.28 -28.74
N HIS A 52 -4.37 0.68 -28.41
CA HIS A 52 -3.61 -0.22 -29.29
C HIS A 52 -3.61 -1.70 -28.86
N GLN A 53 -4.50 -2.11 -27.95
CA GLN A 53 -4.75 -3.53 -27.69
C GLN A 53 -6.25 -3.82 -27.75
N THR A 54 -6.83 -3.64 -28.92
CA THR A 54 -8.02 -4.38 -29.34
C THR A 54 -7.54 -5.44 -30.32
N SER A 55 -7.04 -6.56 -29.81
CA SER A 55 -7.11 -7.81 -30.58
C SER A 55 -8.50 -8.37 -30.35
N ASP A 56 -9.46 -7.85 -31.11
CA ASP A 56 -10.57 -8.65 -31.61
C ASP A 56 -11.08 -7.96 -32.86
N ALA A 57 -10.95 -8.68 -33.97
CA ALA A 57 -11.32 -8.22 -35.29
C ALA A 57 -12.83 -8.03 -35.38
N SER A 58 -13.28 -6.82 -35.75
CA SER A 58 -14.27 -6.60 -36.82
C SER A 58 -14.53 -5.11 -37.04
N THR A 59 -14.07 -4.64 -38.20
CA THR A 59 -14.71 -3.70 -39.13
C THR A 59 -15.46 -2.48 -38.58
N ALA A 60 -14.85 -1.29 -38.70
CA ALA A 60 -15.51 -0.13 -39.31
C ALA A 60 -14.49 0.95 -39.70
N ILE A 61 -14.75 1.52 -40.88
CA ILE A 61 -13.96 2.43 -41.70
C ILE A 61 -14.05 3.87 -41.17
N VAL A 62 -12.90 4.57 -41.17
CA VAL A 62 -12.64 6.02 -41.35
C VAL A 62 -13.61 7.03 -40.69
N THR A 63 -13.08 7.92 -39.84
CA THR A 63 -13.08 9.38 -40.10
C THR A 63 -12.24 10.09 -39.04
N ALA A 64 -11.26 10.86 -39.50
CA ALA A 64 -10.51 11.81 -38.71
C ALA A 64 -11.45 12.93 -38.23
N SER A 65 -11.71 12.98 -36.94
CA SER A 65 -12.20 14.17 -36.24
C SER A 65 -11.66 14.15 -34.82
N GLN A 66 -10.53 14.81 -34.61
CA GLN A 66 -10.16 15.31 -33.30
C GLN A 66 -11.22 16.33 -32.89
N THR A 67 -11.95 16.11 -31.81
CA THR A 67 -12.41 17.18 -30.91
C THR A 67 -13.03 16.63 -29.62
N GLU A 68 -12.45 17.08 -28.49
CA GLU A 68 -13.02 17.22 -27.14
C GLU A 68 -13.16 16.00 -26.20
N THR A 69 -13.36 14.78 -26.67
CA THR A 69 -13.50 13.61 -25.76
C THR A 69 -12.16 12.99 -25.31
N ASP A 70 -11.06 13.26 -26.03
CA ASP A 70 -9.75 12.64 -25.77
C ASP A 70 -8.85 13.39 -24.78
N ARG A 71 -9.06 14.70 -24.58
CA ARG A 71 -8.25 15.52 -23.66
C ARG A 71 -8.27 15.00 -22.21
N PRO A 72 -9.42 14.71 -21.58
CA PRO A 72 -9.43 14.21 -20.20
C PRO A 72 -8.79 12.83 -20.09
N ASN A 73 -8.82 12.01 -21.14
CA ASN A 73 -8.22 10.68 -21.16
C ASN A 73 -6.67 10.74 -21.23
N VAL A 74 -6.12 11.64 -22.05
CA VAL A 74 -4.66 11.83 -22.14
C VAL A 74 -4.09 12.41 -20.84
N GLU A 75 -4.76 13.39 -20.25
CA GLU A 75 -4.34 14.01 -18.99
C GLU A 75 -4.44 13.03 -17.81
N PHE A 76 -5.54 12.27 -17.72
CA PHE A 76 -5.70 11.21 -16.73
C PHE A 76 -4.60 10.15 -16.86
N LYS A 77 -4.28 9.73 -18.09
CA LYS A 77 -3.22 8.75 -18.33
C LYS A 77 -1.85 9.27 -17.91
N ALA A 78 -1.54 10.52 -18.23
CA ALA A 78 -0.28 11.14 -17.83
C ALA A 78 -0.17 11.26 -16.29
N LYS A 79 -1.27 11.64 -15.62
CA LYS A 79 -1.35 11.65 -14.15
C LYS A 79 -1.14 10.25 -13.57
N TYR A 80 -1.88 9.25 -14.07
CA TYR A 80 -1.75 7.86 -13.63
C TYR A 80 -0.31 7.35 -13.75
N GLU A 81 0.37 7.60 -14.87
CA GLU A 81 1.75 7.12 -15.07
C GLU A 81 2.72 7.76 -14.06
N LYS A 82 2.57 9.06 -13.79
CA LYS A 82 3.37 9.80 -12.81
C LYS A 82 3.12 9.28 -11.39
N ASP A 83 1.86 9.12 -11.01
CA ASP A 83 1.47 8.68 -9.68
C ASP A 83 1.87 7.19 -9.49
N ASN A 84 1.69 6.35 -10.51
CA ASN A 84 2.16 4.96 -10.54
C ASN A 84 3.66 4.85 -10.28
N LYS A 85 4.47 5.67 -10.98
CA LYS A 85 5.91 5.70 -10.73
C LYS A 85 6.23 6.07 -9.29
N THR A 86 5.57 7.09 -8.76
CA THR A 86 5.80 7.59 -7.39
C THR A 86 5.43 6.55 -6.34
N VAL A 87 4.24 5.95 -6.46
CA VAL A 87 3.77 4.89 -5.55
C VAL A 87 4.69 3.67 -5.61
N ARG A 88 5.06 3.24 -6.82
CA ARG A 88 6.01 2.14 -7.04
C ARG A 88 7.35 2.40 -6.36
N ASP A 89 7.90 3.59 -6.53
CA ASP A 89 9.20 3.95 -5.94
C ASP A 89 9.13 3.90 -4.40
N HIS A 90 8.03 4.34 -3.80
CA HIS A 90 7.81 4.20 -2.36
C HIS A 90 7.68 2.74 -1.91
N LEU A 91 6.93 1.90 -2.62
CA LEU A 91 6.82 0.48 -2.30
C LEU A 91 8.20 -0.18 -2.27
N LEU A 92 9.01 0.06 -3.31
CA LEU A 92 10.36 -0.49 -3.45
C LEU A 92 11.33 0.03 -2.38
N ASN A 93 11.31 1.33 -2.08
CA ASN A 93 12.22 1.91 -1.09
C ASN A 93 11.93 1.46 0.35
N HIS A 94 10.71 0.99 0.62
CA HIS A 94 10.31 0.55 1.96
C HIS A 94 10.19 -0.96 2.09
N MET A 95 10.82 -1.75 1.22
CA MET A 95 10.95 -3.20 1.40
C MET A 95 12.42 -3.62 1.57
N THR A 96 12.65 -4.84 2.04
CA THR A 96 14.01 -5.41 2.10
C THR A 96 14.62 -5.57 0.71
N ASN A 97 15.96 -5.58 0.62
CA ASN A 97 16.68 -5.74 -0.66
C ASN A 97 16.24 -6.99 -1.44
N THR A 98 16.01 -8.10 -0.75
CA THR A 98 15.52 -9.35 -1.36
C THR A 98 14.17 -9.16 -2.07
N LEU A 99 13.24 -8.42 -1.46
CA LEU A 99 11.96 -8.11 -2.08
C LEU A 99 12.11 -7.06 -3.18
N PHE A 100 12.99 -6.08 -2.98
CA PHE A 100 13.29 -5.07 -4.00
C PHE A 100 13.75 -5.73 -5.30
N ASP A 101 14.71 -6.65 -5.23
CA ASP A 101 15.26 -7.35 -6.41
C ASP A 101 14.20 -8.19 -7.12
N LEU A 102 13.21 -8.72 -6.39
CA LEU A 102 12.08 -9.46 -6.96
C LEU A 102 11.13 -8.55 -7.75
N PHE A 103 10.90 -7.34 -7.27
CA PHE A 103 9.88 -6.43 -7.80
C PHE A 103 10.42 -5.30 -8.67
N ILE A 104 11.74 -5.08 -8.75
CA ILE A 104 12.34 -3.96 -9.48
C ILE A 104 11.94 -3.92 -10.97
N ASN A 105 11.71 -5.06 -11.59
CA ASN A 105 11.31 -5.13 -13.00
C ASN A 105 9.81 -4.94 -13.23
N GLN A 106 8.99 -4.98 -12.17
CA GLN A 106 7.56 -4.74 -12.27
C GLN A 106 7.29 -3.25 -12.46
N LYS A 107 6.51 -2.89 -13.48
CA LYS A 107 6.21 -1.49 -13.82
C LYS A 107 4.95 -0.97 -13.12
N SER A 108 4.06 -1.87 -12.73
CA SER A 108 2.79 -1.54 -12.10
C SER A 108 2.91 -1.60 -10.58
N ALA A 109 2.64 -0.48 -9.90
CA ALA A 109 2.54 -0.44 -8.45
C ALA A 109 1.43 -1.37 -7.94
N LYS A 110 0.31 -1.45 -8.67
CA LYS A 110 -0.81 -2.34 -8.38
C LYS A 110 -0.42 -3.82 -8.42
N GLU A 111 0.39 -4.24 -9.40
CA GLU A 111 0.83 -5.64 -9.48
C GLU A 111 1.75 -6.01 -8.31
N ILE A 112 2.67 -5.11 -7.93
CA ILE A 112 3.50 -5.29 -6.73
C ILE A 112 2.61 -5.42 -5.49
N TRP A 113 1.67 -4.46 -5.31
CA TRP A 113 0.75 -4.46 -4.18
C TRP A 113 -0.08 -5.73 -4.07
N ASN A 114 -0.73 -6.15 -5.15
CA ASN A 114 -1.54 -7.37 -5.18
C ASN A 114 -0.71 -8.62 -4.87
N THR A 115 0.52 -8.70 -5.38
CA THR A 115 1.40 -9.83 -5.09
C THR A 115 1.78 -9.87 -3.62
N LEU A 116 2.09 -8.72 -3.03
CA LEU A 116 2.40 -8.60 -1.60
C LEU A 116 1.17 -8.92 -0.73
N GLU A 117 -0.01 -8.44 -1.11
CA GLU A 117 -1.26 -8.72 -0.40
C GLU A 117 -1.63 -10.21 -0.48
N MET A 118 -1.44 -10.86 -1.64
CA MET A 118 -1.67 -12.29 -1.78
C MET A 118 -0.66 -13.12 -0.98
N GLY A 119 0.62 -12.72 -0.96
CA GLY A 119 1.69 -13.46 -0.29
C GLY A 119 1.75 -13.24 1.23
N TYR A 120 1.44 -12.03 1.68
CA TYR A 120 1.63 -11.58 3.06
C TYR A 120 0.38 -10.99 3.72
N GLY A 121 -0.66 -10.68 2.94
CA GLY A 121 -1.93 -10.10 3.41
C GLY A 121 -2.95 -11.12 3.92
N GLY A 122 -2.59 -12.41 3.98
CA GLY A 122 -3.41 -13.45 4.59
C GLY A 122 -3.54 -13.29 6.11
N ASP A 123 -4.34 -12.33 6.55
CA ASP A 123 -4.20 -11.73 7.89
C ASP A 123 -5.44 -11.73 8.79
N ASP A 124 -6.11 -12.88 8.87
CA ASP A 124 -6.71 -13.28 10.15
C ASP A 124 -5.80 -14.28 10.89
N ALA A 125 -5.15 -15.20 10.18
CA ALA A 125 -4.25 -16.18 10.78
C ALA A 125 -2.88 -15.60 11.15
N GLY A 126 -2.32 -14.67 10.36
CA GLY A 126 -1.04 -14.01 10.63
C GLY A 126 -1.10 -13.12 11.87
N TRP A 127 -2.08 -12.22 11.92
CA TRP A 127 -2.39 -11.37 13.06
C TRP A 127 -2.61 -12.18 14.34
N LYS A 128 -3.49 -13.20 14.28
CA LYS A 128 -3.72 -14.09 15.43
C LYS A 128 -2.44 -14.79 15.88
N LYS A 129 -1.61 -15.29 14.96
CA LYS A 129 -0.30 -15.88 15.30
C LYS A 129 0.67 -14.87 15.90
N TYR A 130 0.71 -13.65 15.39
CA TYR A 130 1.54 -12.57 15.92
C TYR A 130 1.12 -12.18 17.34
N VAL A 131 -0.18 -11.96 17.56
CA VAL A 131 -0.73 -11.62 18.88
C VAL A 131 -0.49 -12.76 19.87
N VAL A 132 -0.78 -14.01 19.49
CA VAL A 132 -0.50 -15.20 20.31
C VAL A 132 1.01 -15.32 20.60
N GLY A 133 1.87 -15.10 19.62
CA GLY A 133 3.33 -15.14 19.81
C GLY A 133 3.83 -14.05 20.77
N LYS A 134 3.32 -12.82 20.65
CA LYS A 134 3.63 -11.72 21.57
C LYS A 134 3.10 -11.98 22.98
N TRP A 135 1.90 -12.55 23.11
CA TRP A 135 1.33 -12.94 24.39
C TRP A 135 2.17 -14.05 25.05
N LEU A 136 2.63 -15.05 24.30
CA LEU A 136 3.50 -16.12 24.81
C LEU A 136 4.91 -15.65 25.22
N GLN A 137 5.44 -14.62 24.57
CA GLN A 137 6.74 -14.02 24.92
C GLN A 137 6.65 -12.97 26.04
N PHE A 138 5.45 -12.52 26.36
CA PHE A 138 5.25 -11.52 27.41
C PHE A 138 5.64 -12.09 28.76
N HIS A 139 6.58 -11.41 29.42
CA HIS A 139 6.96 -11.67 30.79
C HIS A 139 7.10 -10.32 31.50
N MET A 140 6.83 -10.32 32.80
CA MET A 140 7.02 -9.12 33.60
C MET A 140 8.50 -8.93 33.92
N THR A 141 8.95 -7.69 33.89
CA THR A 141 10.33 -7.27 34.12
C THR A 141 10.37 -6.13 35.15
N ASP A 142 11.47 -6.04 35.89
CA ASP A 142 11.63 -5.04 36.97
C ASP A 142 11.95 -3.63 36.47
N ASP A 143 12.23 -3.48 35.16
CA ASP A 143 12.57 -2.21 34.51
C ASP A 143 11.34 -1.35 34.14
N LYS A 144 10.13 -1.92 34.20
CA LYS A 144 8.87 -1.24 33.89
C LYS A 144 7.94 -1.19 35.09
N SER A 145 7.14 -0.12 35.20
CA SER A 145 6.10 -0.06 36.23
C SER A 145 5.06 -1.18 36.03
N ILE A 146 4.51 -1.72 37.11
CA ILE A 146 3.47 -2.76 37.04
C ILE A 146 2.28 -2.28 36.20
N MET A 147 1.95 -0.99 36.27
CA MET A 147 0.81 -0.43 35.56
C MET A 147 1.01 -0.41 34.05
N ASP A 148 2.21 -0.10 33.57
CA ASP A 148 2.54 -0.12 32.14
C ASP A 148 2.50 -1.55 31.60
N GLN A 149 3.04 -2.49 32.37
CA GLN A 149 3.04 -3.91 32.02
C GLN A 149 1.63 -4.50 31.96
N VAL A 150 0.74 -4.10 32.89
CA VAL A 150 -0.68 -4.48 32.87
C VAL A 150 -1.41 -3.90 31.65
N HIS A 151 -1.10 -2.66 31.25
CA HIS A 151 -1.67 -2.08 30.03
C HIS A 151 -1.18 -2.83 28.77
N GLU A 152 0.11 -3.15 28.70
CA GLU A 152 0.68 -3.93 27.59
C GLU A 152 0.01 -5.31 27.48
N TYR A 153 -0.13 -6.01 28.61
CA TYR A 153 -0.83 -7.30 28.68
C TYR A 153 -2.31 -7.19 28.26
N LYS A 154 -3.03 -6.18 28.78
CA LYS A 154 -4.43 -5.95 28.45
C LYS A 154 -4.62 -5.64 26.96
N ASN A 155 -3.72 -4.86 26.37
CA ASN A 155 -3.76 -4.57 24.93
C ASN A 155 -3.55 -5.83 24.11
N LEU A 156 -2.55 -6.66 24.44
CA LEU A 156 -2.33 -7.95 23.77
C LEU A 156 -3.56 -8.87 23.89
N TRP A 157 -4.19 -8.92 25.06
CA TRP A 157 -5.39 -9.72 25.29
C TRP A 157 -6.61 -9.21 24.50
N GLN A 158 -6.78 -7.90 24.36
CA GLN A 158 -7.85 -7.30 23.55
C GLN A 158 -7.65 -7.44 22.04
N MET A 159 -6.43 -7.80 21.61
CA MET A 159 -6.07 -7.98 20.20
C MET A 159 -6.18 -9.44 19.72
N CYS A 160 -6.46 -10.38 20.64
CA CYS A 160 -6.79 -11.80 20.38
C CYS A 160 -8.24 -11.95 19.93
#